data_AF-A0AAT9LBK0-F1
#
_entry.id   AF-A0AAT9LBK0-F1
#
_cell.length_a   1.000
_cell.length_b   1.000
_cell.length_c   1.000
_cell.angle_alpha   90.00
_cell.angle_beta   90.00
_cell.angle_gamma   90.00
#
_symmetry.space_group_name_H-M   'P 1'
#
loop_
_entity.id
_entity.type
_entity.pdbx_description
1 polymer ?
#
loop_
_entity_poly.entity_id
_entity_poly.type
_entity_poly.pdbx_seq_one_letter_code
_entity_poly.pdbx_strand_id
1 'polypeptide(L)'
;MRMTKAFGKTLREKPSEAEMASHELMVRAGLIAKLAAGIYDYLPLAWRSVRKIEDIMRREMDAIGGQEINMPVVNPADIWQESGRWYDIGPEMVRFKDRSGRDMCLAMTHEESVTDLARRYVDSYRQLPFVLYHIQTKFRDEPRSRGGLVRAREFIMKDAYSFHRDSEDLQRYYPHVCRAYERICNACGVPVVKVLSDVGMMGGNMAHEFTYLTDAGEDTLILCPECGYAANREVATFRKERAGTVGSELPKVGATEKVSTPGKNTIELVCDYLGVDPTASIKTMIYFPQGGEKPALVAIRGDLDINERKLANCLKTSEVRLATPEELEKFGLVQGYMSPVGLEGFTVVADDSLQEGSGYVAGANEKDFHLKNVVPGRDFKADVWADIASAREGAPCPVCGHPLDARRGIEVGNTFMLGTKYSASMGAYFRDEDGSLKPMVMGCYGMGVGRLLACIIQENRDEKGIIWPVTVAPYHVHLLSLGTSARVKDAAEGVYQRFNEGRVEVLYDDRDESAGVKFNDADLLGMPVRVTISERSLDRGGAEIKLRREKGSTIVPLEELYATVNRMIQEEFERYRQD
;
A
#
# COMPACT_ATOMS: atom_id res chain seq x y z
N MET A 1 12.24 24.30 -21.57
CA MET A 1 12.51 25.02 -20.31
C MET A 1 14.01 25.25 -20.18
N ARG A 2 14.45 26.49 -19.88
CA ARG A 2 15.86 26.81 -19.61
C ARG A 2 16.19 26.67 -18.13
N MET A 3 17.31 26.05 -17.78
CA MET A 3 17.73 25.88 -16.38
C MET A 3 18.08 27.21 -15.70
N THR A 4 18.58 28.21 -16.43
CA THR A 4 18.81 29.57 -15.88
C THR A 4 17.53 30.27 -15.42
N LYS A 5 16.37 29.78 -15.86
CA LYS A 5 15.03 30.29 -15.49
C LYS A 5 14.23 29.29 -14.66
N ALA A 6 14.76 28.10 -14.40
CA ALA A 6 14.07 27.08 -13.63
C ALA A 6 14.13 27.43 -12.13
N PHE A 7 13.03 27.23 -11.42
CA PHE A 7 12.99 27.33 -9.97
C PHE A 7 13.42 26.01 -9.32
N GLY A 8 14.23 26.10 -8.27
CA GLY A 8 14.81 24.95 -7.57
C GLY A 8 16.32 24.82 -7.81
N LYS A 9 16.97 23.95 -7.05
CA LYS A 9 18.40 23.61 -7.18
C LYS A 9 18.63 22.16 -6.83
N THR A 10 19.65 21.55 -7.43
CA THR A 10 20.15 20.24 -7.03
C THR A 10 21.00 20.35 -5.76
N LEU A 11 21.04 19.29 -4.96
CA LEU A 11 21.87 19.18 -3.77
C LEU A 11 22.89 18.05 -3.95
N ARG A 12 24.13 18.32 -3.53
CA ARG A 12 25.23 17.33 -3.57
C ARG A 12 25.14 16.36 -2.40
N GLU A 13 24.77 16.87 -1.23
CA GLU A 13 24.77 16.11 0.02
C GLU A 13 23.45 15.38 0.22
N LYS A 14 23.54 14.18 0.81
CA LYS A 14 22.38 13.41 1.23
C LYS A 14 21.70 14.09 2.42
N PRO A 15 20.36 14.30 2.39
CA PRO A 15 19.63 14.78 3.56
C PRO A 15 19.73 13.77 4.71
N SER A 16 20.04 14.24 5.92
CA SER A 16 20.20 13.38 7.11
C SER A 16 18.91 12.64 7.51
N GLU A 17 17.75 13.19 7.15
CA GLU A 17 16.42 12.65 7.45
C GLU A 17 15.88 11.67 6.39
N ALA A 18 16.62 11.42 5.30
CA ALA A 18 16.17 10.56 4.21
C ALA A 18 16.65 9.11 4.39
N GLU A 19 15.75 8.24 4.85
CA GLU A 19 16.01 6.80 5.00
C GLU A 19 15.85 6.02 3.68
N MET A 20 14.87 6.38 2.85
CA MET A 20 14.63 5.75 1.55
C MET A 20 15.39 6.44 0.41
N ALA A 21 15.87 5.64 -0.55
CA ALA A 21 16.59 6.16 -1.71
C ALA A 21 15.71 7.09 -2.58
N SER A 22 14.43 6.76 -2.76
CA SER A 22 13.49 7.65 -3.45
C SER A 22 13.34 9.00 -2.76
N HIS A 23 13.21 9.02 -1.42
CA HIS A 23 13.14 10.26 -0.64
C HIS A 23 14.42 11.09 -0.78
N GLU A 24 15.58 10.45 -0.66
CA GLU A 24 16.88 11.09 -0.86
C GLU A 24 16.97 11.74 -2.25
N LEU A 25 16.66 10.98 -3.31
CA LEU A 25 16.74 11.47 -4.68
C LEU A 25 15.74 12.58 -4.95
N MET A 26 14.51 12.50 -4.45
CA MET A 26 13.52 13.57 -4.61
C MET A 26 13.98 14.89 -4.01
N VAL A 27 14.60 14.87 -2.83
CA VAL A 27 15.13 16.09 -2.21
C VAL A 27 16.36 16.58 -2.96
N ARG A 28 17.32 15.69 -3.28
CA ARG A 28 18.56 16.05 -3.99
C ARG A 28 18.32 16.58 -5.40
N ALA A 29 17.34 16.05 -6.11
CA ALA A 29 16.97 16.47 -7.46
C ALA A 29 16.07 17.72 -7.47
N GLY A 30 15.73 18.29 -6.29
CA GLY A 30 14.85 19.45 -6.21
C GLY A 30 13.43 19.14 -6.72
N LEU A 31 12.92 17.95 -6.41
CA LEU A 31 11.57 17.51 -6.74
C LEU A 31 10.57 17.89 -5.66
N ILE A 32 10.96 17.76 -4.39
CA ILE A 32 10.10 18.12 -3.25
C ILE A 32 10.86 18.96 -2.22
N ALA A 33 10.13 19.77 -1.48
CA ALA A 33 10.63 20.46 -0.29
C ALA A 33 9.71 20.16 0.91
N LYS A 34 10.29 19.87 2.06
CA LYS A 34 9.53 19.57 3.28
C LYS A 34 9.02 20.86 3.90
N LEU A 35 7.70 20.98 4.03
CA LEU A 35 7.05 22.10 4.73
C LEU A 35 6.83 21.77 6.21
N ALA A 36 6.40 20.53 6.50
CA ALA A 36 6.30 19.97 7.85
C ALA A 36 6.45 18.44 7.80
N ALA A 37 6.40 17.76 8.94
CA ALA A 37 6.41 16.30 8.97
C ALA A 37 5.23 15.75 8.13
N GLY A 38 5.55 14.99 7.08
CA GLY A 38 4.57 14.42 6.15
C GLY A 38 3.85 15.41 5.25
N ILE A 39 4.33 16.66 5.12
CA ILE A 39 3.71 17.69 4.27
C ILE A 39 4.80 18.30 3.40
N TYR A 40 4.61 18.24 2.08
CA TYR A 40 5.63 18.54 1.10
C TYR A 40 5.12 19.47 0.00
N ASP A 41 5.95 20.44 -0.36
CA ASP A 41 5.80 21.21 -1.60
C ASP A 41 6.30 20.37 -2.78
N TYR A 42 5.51 20.31 -3.86
CA TYR A 42 5.92 19.73 -5.13
C TYR A 42 6.55 20.81 -6.00
N LEU A 43 7.85 20.69 -6.27
CA LEU A 43 8.60 21.63 -7.09
C LEU A 43 8.34 21.39 -8.59
N PRO A 44 8.71 22.32 -9.49
CA PRO A 44 8.24 22.29 -10.88
C PRO A 44 8.51 20.99 -11.65
N LEU A 45 9.64 20.33 -11.39
CA LEU A 45 9.96 19.06 -12.04
C LEU A 45 9.05 17.92 -11.55
N ALA A 46 8.85 17.81 -10.24
CA ALA A 46 7.93 16.82 -9.68
C ALA A 46 6.51 17.09 -10.14
N TRP A 47 6.07 18.35 -10.14
CA TRP A 47 4.72 18.70 -10.53
C TRP A 47 4.40 18.32 -11.98
N ARG A 48 5.37 18.45 -12.89
CA ARG A 48 5.23 17.94 -14.26
C ARG A 48 5.05 16.42 -14.30
N SER A 49 5.84 15.67 -13.55
CA SER A 49 5.68 14.21 -13.45
C SER A 49 4.34 13.80 -12.82
N VAL A 50 3.92 14.49 -11.75
CA VAL A 50 2.62 14.29 -11.12
C VAL A 50 1.51 14.43 -12.15
N ARG A 51 1.48 15.52 -12.93
CA ARG A 51 0.47 15.71 -13.98
C ARG A 51 0.45 14.58 -15.01
N LYS A 52 1.61 14.09 -15.45
CA LYS A 52 1.70 12.95 -16.37
C LYS A 52 1.15 11.66 -15.75
N ILE A 53 1.41 11.42 -14.46
CA ILE A 53 0.84 10.29 -13.73
C ILE A 53 -0.69 10.44 -13.66
N GLU A 54 -1.20 11.63 -13.32
CA GLU A 54 -2.63 11.89 -13.30
C GLU A 54 -3.28 11.63 -14.67
N ASP A 55 -2.65 12.05 -15.77
CA ASP A 55 -3.16 11.84 -17.12
C ASP A 55 -3.20 10.36 -17.51
N ILE A 56 -2.22 9.56 -17.06
CA ILE A 56 -2.27 8.10 -17.20
C ILE A 56 -3.46 7.54 -16.42
N MET A 57 -3.64 7.97 -15.15
CA MET A 57 -4.77 7.53 -14.33
C MET A 57 -6.11 7.89 -14.99
N ARG A 58 -6.27 9.11 -15.50
CA ARG A 58 -7.49 9.53 -16.21
C ARG A 58 -7.78 8.62 -17.39
N ARG A 59 -6.80 8.41 -18.28
CA ARG A 59 -6.98 7.56 -19.46
C ARG A 59 -7.45 6.16 -19.12
N GLU A 60 -6.84 5.52 -18.12
CA GLU A 60 -7.20 4.14 -17.75
C GLU A 60 -8.55 4.06 -17.01
N MET A 61 -8.93 5.10 -16.25
CA MET A 61 -10.25 5.17 -15.61
C MET A 61 -11.38 5.49 -16.61
N ASP A 62 -11.15 6.42 -17.54
CA ASP A 62 -12.09 6.76 -18.61
C ASP A 62 -12.36 5.53 -19.51
N ALA A 63 -11.32 4.74 -19.78
CA ALA A 63 -11.43 3.52 -20.59
C ALA A 63 -12.36 2.46 -19.99
N ILE A 64 -12.64 2.51 -18.69
CA ILE A 64 -13.59 1.61 -18.00
C ILE A 64 -14.94 2.30 -17.69
N GLY A 65 -15.22 3.46 -18.31
CA GLY A 65 -16.47 4.21 -18.11
C GLY A 65 -16.49 5.09 -16.87
N GLY A 66 -15.32 5.35 -16.27
CA GLY A 66 -15.16 6.31 -15.19
C GLY A 66 -15.48 7.73 -15.66
N GLN A 67 -16.05 8.54 -14.78
CA GLN A 67 -16.33 9.95 -15.02
C GLN A 67 -15.62 10.80 -13.97
N GLU A 68 -14.69 11.66 -14.40
CA GLU A 68 -13.96 12.55 -13.48
C GLU A 68 -14.88 13.65 -12.95
N ILE A 69 -14.90 13.79 -11.62
CA ILE A 69 -15.55 14.86 -10.88
C ILE A 69 -14.54 15.50 -9.92
N ASN A 70 -14.94 16.57 -9.21
CA ASN A 70 -14.12 17.14 -8.14
C ASN A 70 -14.96 17.36 -6.88
N MET A 71 -14.62 16.63 -5.82
CA MET A 71 -15.32 16.68 -4.52
C MET A 71 -14.54 17.53 -3.51
N PRO A 72 -15.22 18.29 -2.63
CA PRO A 72 -14.56 19.15 -1.64
C PRO A 72 -13.68 18.39 -0.64
N VAL A 73 -12.55 18.98 -0.23
CA VAL A 73 -11.72 18.46 0.88
C VAL A 73 -12.38 18.73 2.22
N VAL A 74 -13.01 19.88 2.38
CA VAL A 74 -13.71 20.25 3.61
C VAL A 74 -15.09 19.63 3.58
N ASN A 75 -15.41 18.77 4.56
CA ASN A 75 -16.70 18.09 4.64
C ASN A 75 -17.43 18.49 5.94
N PRO A 76 -18.76 18.63 5.92
CA PRO A 76 -19.54 18.72 7.15
C PRO A 76 -19.50 17.38 7.90
N ALA A 77 -19.53 17.43 9.23
CA ALA A 77 -19.55 16.22 10.06
C ALA A 77 -20.79 15.35 9.80
N ASP A 78 -21.92 15.94 9.41
CA ASP A 78 -23.22 15.27 9.26
C ASP A 78 -23.14 13.99 8.40
N ILE A 79 -22.53 14.06 7.21
CA ILE A 79 -22.42 12.90 6.31
C ILE A 79 -21.51 11.79 6.88
N TRP A 80 -20.54 12.14 7.72
CA TRP A 80 -19.65 11.19 8.40
C TRP A 80 -20.29 10.60 9.66
N GLN A 81 -21.22 11.33 10.28
CA GLN A 81 -22.04 10.83 11.39
C GLN A 81 -23.07 9.82 10.87
N GLU A 82 -23.68 10.07 9.71
CA GLU A 82 -24.59 9.12 9.05
C GLU A 82 -23.92 7.76 8.77
N SER A 83 -22.65 7.76 8.32
CA SER A 83 -21.90 6.52 8.08
C SER A 83 -21.34 5.86 9.36
N GLY A 84 -21.42 6.54 10.50
CA GLY A 84 -20.80 6.14 11.78
C GLY A 84 -19.30 6.44 11.88
N ARG A 85 -18.61 6.67 10.76
CA ARG A 85 -17.15 6.84 10.72
C ARG A 85 -16.63 8.10 11.40
N TRP A 86 -17.50 9.08 11.64
CA TRP A 86 -17.17 10.22 12.50
C TRP A 86 -16.78 9.78 13.92
N TYR A 87 -17.33 8.67 14.43
CA TYR A 87 -17.07 8.17 15.77
C TYR A 87 -16.02 7.05 15.77
N ASP A 88 -16.03 6.20 14.74
CA ASP A 88 -15.14 5.04 14.65
C ASP A 88 -13.69 5.40 14.34
N ILE A 89 -13.46 6.44 13.52
CA ILE A 89 -12.12 6.85 13.15
C ILE A 89 -11.50 7.64 14.28
N GLY A 90 -10.26 7.32 14.63
CA GLY A 90 -9.55 7.94 15.73
C GLY A 90 -8.96 9.33 15.38
N PRO A 91 -7.77 9.64 15.91
CA PRO A 91 -7.11 10.93 15.72
C PRO A 91 -6.65 11.18 14.29
N GLU A 92 -6.65 10.17 13.41
CA GLU A 92 -6.23 10.28 12.02
C GLU A 92 -7.15 11.20 11.21
N MET A 93 -8.43 11.32 11.60
CA MET A 93 -9.37 12.28 11.03
C MET A 93 -9.24 13.63 11.73
N VAL A 94 -8.77 14.62 10.96
CA VAL A 94 -8.74 16.02 11.43
C VAL A 94 -10.15 16.57 11.49
N ARG A 95 -10.59 16.87 12.71
CA ARG A 95 -11.88 17.49 13.03
C ARG A 95 -11.65 18.93 13.47
N PHE A 96 -12.49 19.85 13.01
CA PHE A 96 -12.43 21.25 13.37
C PHE A 96 -13.82 21.89 13.38
N LYS A 97 -13.93 23.10 13.94
CA LYS A 97 -15.14 23.91 13.88
C LYS A 97 -14.97 25.08 12.92
N ASP A 98 -15.99 25.35 12.12
CA ASP A 98 -16.02 26.57 11.31
C ASP A 98 -16.31 27.81 12.18
N ARG A 99 -16.31 29.00 11.57
CA ARG A 99 -16.56 30.27 12.27
C ARG A 99 -17.94 30.34 12.95
N SER A 100 -18.88 29.50 12.54
CA SER A 100 -20.25 29.42 13.05
C SER A 100 -20.39 28.29 14.09
N GLY A 101 -19.31 27.60 14.43
CA GLY A 101 -19.28 26.52 15.43
C GLY A 101 -19.71 25.16 14.89
N ARG A 102 -19.93 25.01 13.58
CA ARG A 102 -20.32 23.74 12.95
C ARG A 102 -19.14 22.79 12.88
N ASP A 103 -19.38 21.53 13.16
CA ASP A 103 -18.36 20.48 13.07
C ASP A 103 -18.07 20.12 11.62
N MET A 104 -16.78 20.11 11.29
CA MET A 104 -16.23 19.86 9.97
C MET A 104 -15.05 18.89 10.08
N CYS A 105 -14.69 18.26 8.97
CA CYS A 105 -13.43 17.53 8.85
C CYS A 105 -12.70 17.85 7.54
N LEU A 106 -11.39 17.56 7.54
CA LEU A 106 -10.64 17.41 6.30
C LEU A 106 -10.81 15.96 5.84
N ALA A 107 -11.37 15.79 4.64
CA ALA A 107 -11.69 14.49 4.08
C ALA A 107 -10.40 13.67 3.87
N MET A 108 -10.31 12.55 4.60
CA MET A 108 -9.26 11.55 4.43
C MET A 108 -9.53 10.56 3.29
N THR A 109 -10.79 10.54 2.82
CA THR A 109 -11.38 9.80 1.69
C THR A 109 -12.79 10.37 1.46
N HIS A 110 -13.53 9.88 0.46
CA HIS A 110 -14.79 10.48 -0.01
C HIS A 110 -15.97 9.50 -0.16
N GLU A 111 -15.98 8.32 0.49
CA GLU A 111 -17.13 7.40 0.41
C GLU A 111 -18.45 8.09 0.81
N GLU A 112 -18.44 8.89 1.87
CA GLU A 112 -19.62 9.63 2.35
C GLU A 112 -20.05 10.69 1.35
N SER A 113 -19.09 11.48 0.84
CA SER A 113 -19.35 12.57 -0.10
C SER A 113 -19.97 12.06 -1.40
N VAL A 114 -19.44 10.97 -1.96
CA VAL A 114 -19.95 10.40 -3.21
C VAL A 114 -21.27 9.66 -3.00
N THR A 115 -21.48 9.04 -1.84
CA THR A 115 -22.76 8.39 -1.50
C THR A 115 -23.87 9.42 -1.33
N ASP A 116 -23.58 10.54 -0.68
CA ASP A 116 -24.51 11.68 -0.59
C ASP A 116 -24.85 12.25 -1.98
N LEU A 117 -23.89 12.26 -2.91
CA LEU A 117 -24.16 12.65 -4.27
C LEU A 117 -25.05 11.61 -4.97
N ALA A 118 -24.69 10.33 -4.91
CA ALA A 118 -25.44 9.25 -5.57
C ALA A 118 -26.91 9.22 -5.12
N ARG A 119 -27.20 9.31 -3.81
CA ARG A 119 -28.58 9.31 -3.28
C ARG A 119 -29.45 10.47 -3.79
N ARG A 120 -28.84 11.58 -4.23
CA ARG A 120 -29.57 12.75 -4.75
C ARG A 120 -29.87 12.68 -6.25
N TYR A 121 -29.08 11.92 -7.00
CA TYR A 121 -29.14 11.92 -8.48
C TYR A 121 -29.54 10.56 -9.08
N VAL A 122 -29.59 9.50 -8.28
CA VAL A 122 -29.86 8.14 -8.76
C VAL A 122 -31.05 7.58 -8.00
N ASP A 123 -32.16 7.34 -8.72
CA ASP A 123 -33.41 6.83 -8.16
C ASP A 123 -33.93 5.57 -8.85
N SER A 124 -33.29 5.13 -9.94
CA SER A 124 -33.72 4.00 -10.76
C SER A 124 -32.57 3.07 -11.14
N TYR A 125 -32.85 1.75 -11.19
CA TYR A 125 -31.90 0.73 -11.66
C TYR A 125 -31.35 1.00 -13.06
N ARG A 126 -32.07 1.77 -13.90
CA ARG A 126 -31.67 2.12 -15.27
C ARG A 126 -30.44 3.04 -15.33
N GLN A 127 -30.09 3.67 -14.22
CA GLN A 127 -28.92 4.54 -14.09
C GLN A 127 -27.69 3.76 -13.60
N LEU A 128 -27.82 2.46 -13.28
CA LEU A 128 -26.75 1.61 -12.77
C LEU A 128 -26.30 0.58 -13.83
N PRO A 129 -25.00 0.20 -13.87
CA PRO A 129 -23.92 0.74 -13.04
C PRO A 129 -23.32 2.04 -13.58
N PHE A 130 -22.65 2.79 -12.70
CA PHE A 130 -21.79 3.92 -13.09
C PHE A 130 -20.58 4.03 -12.15
N VAL A 131 -19.54 4.72 -12.60
CA VAL A 131 -18.33 5.00 -11.82
C VAL A 131 -17.99 6.48 -11.85
N LEU A 132 -17.78 7.06 -10.68
CA LEU A 132 -17.25 8.41 -10.52
C LEU A 132 -15.84 8.33 -9.94
N TYR A 133 -14.95 9.19 -10.37
CA TYR A 133 -13.63 9.29 -9.77
C TYR A 133 -13.15 10.74 -9.68
N HIS A 134 -12.14 10.99 -8.87
CA HIS A 134 -11.45 12.27 -8.84
C HIS A 134 -9.96 12.08 -8.52
N ILE A 135 -9.16 13.09 -8.80
CA ILE A 135 -7.77 13.16 -8.36
C ILE A 135 -7.64 14.39 -7.47
N GLN A 136 -7.48 14.18 -6.17
CA GLN A 136 -7.72 15.24 -5.18
C GLN A 136 -6.90 15.04 -3.89
N THR A 137 -6.60 16.15 -3.22
CA THR A 137 -5.81 16.19 -1.98
C THR A 137 -6.55 15.61 -0.78
N LYS A 138 -5.94 14.64 -0.12
CA LYS A 138 -6.39 14.04 1.13
C LYS A 138 -5.54 14.51 2.29
N PHE A 139 -6.14 14.49 3.48
CA PHE A 139 -5.42 14.68 4.73
C PHE A 139 -5.68 13.50 5.68
N ARG A 140 -4.61 12.88 6.18
CA ARG A 140 -4.61 11.87 7.25
C ARG A 140 -3.58 12.28 8.29
N ASP A 141 -3.95 12.45 9.54
CA ASP A 141 -2.98 12.80 10.60
C ASP A 141 -2.17 11.58 11.04
N GLU A 142 -1.38 11.04 10.11
CA GLU A 142 -0.54 9.87 10.31
C GLU A 142 0.42 10.10 11.49
N PRO A 143 0.43 9.20 12.50
CA PRO A 143 1.25 9.37 13.69
C PRO A 143 2.76 9.35 13.37
N ARG A 144 3.14 8.71 12.25
CA ARG A 144 4.52 8.65 11.75
C ARG A 144 4.54 8.79 10.24
N SER A 145 4.96 9.95 9.75
CA SER A 145 5.28 10.14 8.33
C SER A 145 6.70 9.63 8.04
N ARG A 146 6.86 8.75 7.07
CA ARG A 146 8.13 8.11 6.71
C ARG A 146 8.28 7.96 5.20
N GLY A 147 9.53 7.87 4.73
CA GLY A 147 9.81 7.59 3.32
C GLY A 147 9.49 8.73 2.34
N GLY A 148 9.41 9.98 2.80
CA GLY A 148 9.06 11.11 1.94
C GLY A 148 7.59 11.06 1.53
N LEU A 149 7.31 10.95 0.23
CA LEU A 149 5.96 10.87 -0.30
C LEU A 149 5.31 9.48 -0.15
N VAL A 150 6.04 8.47 0.36
CA VAL A 150 5.49 7.13 0.57
C VAL A 150 4.40 7.14 1.64
N ARG A 151 4.68 7.77 2.79
CA ARG A 151 3.72 7.95 3.88
C ARG A 151 3.72 9.40 4.35
N ALA A 152 2.79 10.16 3.77
CA ALA A 152 2.58 11.58 4.03
C ALA A 152 1.24 11.81 4.76
N ARG A 153 1.08 12.99 5.37
CA ARG A 153 -0.17 13.43 5.99
C ARG A 153 -1.08 14.14 5.00
N GLU A 154 -0.50 15.01 4.18
CA GLU A 154 -1.18 15.63 3.04
C GLU A 154 -0.66 15.01 1.75
N PHE A 155 -1.55 14.46 0.93
CA PHE A 155 -1.15 13.75 -0.29
C PHE A 155 -2.26 13.77 -1.35
N ILE A 156 -1.88 13.59 -2.60
CA ILE A 156 -2.82 13.50 -3.73
C ILE A 156 -3.17 12.04 -3.96
N MET A 157 -4.47 11.76 -4.06
CA MET A 157 -5.00 10.43 -4.31
C MET A 157 -6.01 10.47 -5.45
N LYS A 158 -5.91 9.50 -6.35
CA LYS A 158 -7.00 9.16 -7.25
C LYS A 158 -7.93 8.24 -6.49
N ASP A 159 -9.17 8.63 -6.30
CA ASP A 159 -10.21 7.80 -5.70
C ASP A 159 -11.37 7.64 -6.67
N ALA A 160 -11.82 6.41 -6.85
CA ALA A 160 -12.94 6.06 -7.70
C ALA A 160 -13.97 5.25 -6.91
N TYR A 161 -15.24 5.40 -7.27
CA TYR A 161 -16.38 4.82 -6.59
C TYR A 161 -17.37 4.33 -7.63
N SER A 162 -17.67 3.04 -7.60
CA SER A 162 -18.67 2.44 -8.48
C SER A 162 -19.95 2.14 -7.71
N PHE A 163 -21.08 2.30 -8.39
CA PHE A 163 -22.41 1.98 -7.86
C PHE A 163 -23.07 0.98 -8.79
N HIS A 164 -23.64 -0.06 -8.17
CA HIS A 164 -24.14 -1.26 -8.83
C HIS A 164 -25.53 -1.62 -8.32
N ARG A 165 -26.29 -2.32 -9.18
CA ARG A 165 -27.61 -2.85 -8.83
C ARG A 165 -27.54 -3.92 -7.76
N ASP A 166 -26.53 -4.78 -7.83
CA ASP A 166 -26.34 -5.94 -6.97
C ASP A 166 -24.85 -6.35 -6.87
N SER A 167 -24.57 -7.33 -6.02
CA SER A 167 -23.21 -7.84 -5.81
C SER A 167 -22.63 -8.58 -7.01
N GLU A 168 -23.47 -9.19 -7.85
CA GLU A 168 -23.00 -9.90 -9.04
C GLU A 168 -22.47 -8.90 -10.06
N ASP A 169 -23.15 -7.77 -10.22
CA ASP A 169 -22.71 -6.69 -11.09
C ASP A 169 -21.38 -6.07 -10.63
N LEU A 170 -21.21 -5.82 -9.33
CA LEU A 170 -19.93 -5.40 -8.77
C LEU A 170 -18.83 -6.44 -9.01
N GLN A 171 -19.13 -7.74 -8.83
CA GLN A 171 -18.16 -8.81 -9.06
C GLN A 171 -17.71 -8.89 -10.53
N ARG A 172 -18.62 -8.65 -11.49
CA ARG A 172 -18.27 -8.56 -12.92
C ARG A 172 -17.44 -7.32 -13.24
N TYR A 173 -17.74 -6.19 -12.61
CA TYR A 173 -17.05 -4.92 -12.86
C TYR A 173 -15.64 -4.85 -12.25
N TYR A 174 -15.47 -5.36 -11.02
CA TYR A 174 -14.24 -5.22 -10.23
C TYR A 174 -12.94 -5.67 -10.95
N PRO A 175 -12.90 -6.77 -11.72
CA PRO A 175 -11.72 -7.14 -12.50
C PRO A 175 -11.29 -6.08 -13.53
N HIS A 176 -12.20 -5.26 -14.06
CA HIS A 176 -11.85 -4.16 -14.96
C HIS A 176 -11.05 -3.09 -14.24
N VAL A 177 -11.41 -2.78 -12.99
CA VAL A 177 -10.66 -1.84 -12.15
C VAL A 177 -9.28 -2.39 -11.83
N CYS A 178 -9.17 -3.67 -11.45
CA CYS A 178 -7.87 -4.28 -11.16
C CYS A 178 -6.92 -4.20 -12.37
N ARG A 179 -7.43 -4.51 -13.57
CA ARG A 179 -6.64 -4.40 -14.81
C ARG A 179 -6.26 -2.96 -15.13
N ALA A 180 -7.15 -1.99 -14.89
CA ALA A 180 -6.82 -0.58 -15.07
C ALA A 180 -5.66 -0.15 -14.14
N TYR A 181 -5.66 -0.62 -12.89
CA TYR A 181 -4.58 -0.37 -11.94
C TYR A 181 -3.24 -0.99 -12.39
N GLU A 182 -3.26 -2.24 -12.84
CA GLU A 182 -2.08 -2.91 -13.40
C GLU A 182 -1.51 -2.11 -14.60
N ARG A 183 -2.38 -1.63 -15.50
CA ARG A 183 -1.99 -0.79 -16.64
C ARG A 183 -1.42 0.55 -16.22
N ILE A 184 -2.01 1.22 -15.21
CA ILE A 184 -1.48 2.47 -14.64
C ILE A 184 -0.05 2.24 -14.12
N CYS A 185 0.14 1.24 -13.26
CA CYS A 185 1.44 0.93 -12.67
C CYS A 185 2.48 0.56 -13.72
N ASN A 186 2.12 -0.27 -14.71
CA ASN A 186 2.99 -0.62 -15.81
C ASN A 186 3.37 0.59 -16.68
N ALA A 187 2.40 1.44 -17.03
CA ALA A 187 2.65 2.66 -17.81
C ALA A 187 3.56 3.64 -17.05
N CYS A 188 3.52 3.62 -15.71
CA CYS A 188 4.44 4.36 -14.84
C CYS A 188 5.78 3.65 -14.62
N GLY A 189 6.01 2.45 -15.16
CA GLY A 189 7.25 1.70 -14.99
C GLY A 189 7.46 1.15 -13.58
N VAL A 190 6.38 0.79 -12.89
CA VAL A 190 6.43 0.18 -11.55
C VAL A 190 5.75 -1.20 -11.62
N PRO A 191 6.51 -2.30 -11.50
CA PRO A 191 5.92 -3.64 -11.44
C PRO A 191 5.21 -3.82 -10.09
N VAL A 192 3.97 -4.30 -10.12
CA VAL A 192 3.17 -4.53 -8.90
C VAL A 192 2.63 -5.94 -8.87
N VAL A 193 2.40 -6.44 -7.66
CA VAL A 193 1.67 -7.68 -7.41
C VAL A 193 0.34 -7.32 -6.77
N LYS A 194 -0.75 -7.85 -7.31
CA LYS A 194 -2.06 -7.76 -6.67
C LYS A 194 -2.15 -8.78 -5.55
N VAL A 195 -2.38 -8.34 -4.33
CA VAL A 195 -2.43 -9.19 -3.13
C VAL A 195 -3.76 -8.99 -2.41
N LEU A 196 -4.29 -10.06 -1.81
CA LEU A 196 -5.43 -9.94 -0.90
C LEU A 196 -5.04 -9.08 0.31
N SER A 197 -5.95 -8.23 0.77
CA SER A 197 -5.70 -7.31 1.87
C SER A 197 -6.88 -7.21 2.84
N ASP A 198 -6.63 -6.59 3.99
CA ASP A 198 -7.67 -6.32 4.97
C ASP A 198 -8.64 -5.24 4.46
N VAL A 199 -9.94 -5.42 4.73
CA VAL A 199 -10.95 -4.41 4.38
C VAL A 199 -10.90 -3.20 5.32
N GLY A 200 -10.27 -3.34 6.48
CA GLY A 200 -9.98 -2.28 7.44
C GLY A 200 -11.17 -1.39 7.77
N MET A 201 -10.89 -0.10 7.98
CA MET A 201 -11.90 0.91 8.28
C MET A 201 -12.88 1.17 7.13
N MET A 202 -12.51 0.83 5.90
CA MET A 202 -13.40 0.95 4.74
C MET A 202 -14.56 -0.05 4.85
N GLY A 203 -14.31 -1.23 5.44
CA GLY A 203 -15.28 -2.32 5.52
C GLY A 203 -15.59 -2.92 4.15
N GLY A 204 -16.64 -3.74 4.09
CA GLY A 204 -16.94 -4.55 2.92
C GLY A 204 -16.43 -5.98 3.05
N ASN A 205 -16.40 -6.70 1.94
CA ASN A 205 -16.21 -8.16 1.96
C ASN A 205 -14.88 -8.63 1.36
N MET A 206 -14.24 -7.79 0.55
CA MET A 206 -12.99 -8.15 -0.13
C MET A 206 -12.20 -6.89 -0.49
N ALA A 207 -10.88 -6.96 -0.35
CA ALA A 207 -9.95 -5.92 -0.74
C ALA A 207 -8.73 -6.53 -1.46
N HIS A 208 -8.17 -5.77 -2.40
CA HIS A 208 -6.89 -6.08 -3.02
C HIS A 208 -5.99 -4.85 -3.04
N GLU A 209 -4.80 -5.02 -2.49
CA GLU A 209 -3.69 -4.07 -2.61
C GLU A 209 -2.89 -4.36 -3.89
N PHE A 210 -2.42 -3.30 -4.52
CA PHE A 210 -1.44 -3.35 -5.60
C PHE A 210 -0.12 -2.93 -5.00
N THR A 211 0.79 -3.88 -4.86
CA THR A 211 1.99 -3.69 -4.03
C THR A 211 3.25 -3.78 -4.88
N TYR A 212 4.06 -2.73 -4.84
CA TYR A 212 5.38 -2.70 -5.43
C TYR A 212 6.38 -3.42 -4.51
N LEU A 213 6.94 -4.53 -4.99
CA LEU A 213 7.87 -5.34 -4.19
C LEU A 213 9.22 -4.64 -4.05
N THR A 214 9.60 -4.32 -2.81
CA THR A 214 10.87 -3.66 -2.50
C THR A 214 11.22 -3.85 -1.03
N ASP A 215 12.51 -4.05 -0.73
CA ASP A 215 13.00 -4.21 0.64
C ASP A 215 12.76 -2.97 1.52
N ALA A 216 12.48 -1.82 0.90
CA ALA A 216 12.18 -0.57 1.58
C ALA A 216 10.70 -0.44 2.02
N GLY A 217 9.83 -1.39 1.65
CA GLY A 217 8.38 -1.30 1.88
C GLY A 217 7.93 -1.74 3.27
N GLU A 218 6.94 -1.07 3.86
CA GLU A 218 6.51 -1.34 5.24
C GLU A 218 5.72 -2.66 5.37
N ASP A 219 5.03 -3.07 4.30
CA ASP A 219 4.15 -4.24 4.32
C ASP A 219 4.93 -5.54 4.12
N THR A 220 4.50 -6.59 4.81
CA THR A 220 4.99 -7.96 4.57
C THR A 220 3.93 -8.73 3.80
N LEU A 221 4.29 -9.20 2.61
CA LEU A 221 3.46 -10.02 1.75
C LEU A 221 3.87 -11.48 1.87
N ILE A 222 2.88 -12.36 1.78
CA ILE A 222 3.03 -13.81 1.75
C ILE A 222 2.60 -14.29 0.36
N LEU A 223 3.55 -14.84 -0.39
CA LEU A 223 3.41 -15.16 -1.80
C LEU A 223 3.68 -16.65 -2.04
N CYS A 224 2.96 -17.27 -2.96
CA CYS A 224 3.27 -18.62 -3.43
C CYS A 224 3.82 -18.54 -4.87
N PRO A 225 5.10 -18.86 -5.10
CA PRO A 225 5.68 -18.81 -6.44
C PRO A 225 5.07 -19.84 -7.40
N GLU A 226 4.50 -20.94 -6.87
CA GLU A 226 4.00 -22.05 -7.68
C GLU A 226 2.56 -21.84 -8.21
N CYS A 227 1.66 -21.29 -7.39
CA CYS A 227 0.24 -21.19 -7.76
C CYS A 227 -0.31 -19.75 -7.82
N GLY A 228 0.51 -18.74 -7.49
CA GLY A 228 0.12 -17.33 -7.55
C GLY A 228 -0.74 -16.85 -6.37
N TYR A 229 -0.89 -17.64 -5.30
CA TYR A 229 -1.48 -17.14 -4.05
C TYR A 229 -0.67 -15.93 -3.55
N ALA A 230 -1.34 -14.82 -3.25
CA ALA A 230 -0.68 -13.61 -2.82
C ALA A 230 -1.58 -12.84 -1.85
N ALA A 231 -1.07 -12.56 -0.65
CA ALA A 231 -1.81 -11.87 0.40
C ALA A 231 -0.88 -11.03 1.26
N ASN A 232 -1.36 -9.89 1.76
CA ASN A 232 -0.74 -9.19 2.87
C ASN A 232 -0.73 -10.13 4.09
N ARG A 233 0.36 -10.17 4.87
CA ARG A 233 0.48 -11.01 6.08
C ARG A 233 -0.71 -10.85 7.01
N GLU A 234 -1.30 -9.65 7.07
CA GLU A 234 -2.48 -9.35 7.87
C GLU A 234 -3.68 -10.26 7.55
N VAL A 235 -3.83 -10.72 6.30
CA VAL A 235 -4.93 -11.60 5.87
C VAL A 235 -4.45 -12.95 5.30
N ALA A 236 -3.14 -13.16 5.21
CA ALA A 236 -2.56 -14.37 4.64
C ALA A 236 -2.95 -15.62 5.44
N THR A 237 -3.41 -16.66 4.74
CA THR A 237 -3.76 -17.97 5.29
C THR A 237 -2.74 -19.01 4.85
N PHE A 238 -2.67 -20.13 5.56
CA PHE A 238 -1.75 -21.23 5.27
C PHE A 238 -2.30 -22.54 5.84
N ARG A 239 -1.81 -23.68 5.37
CA ARG A 239 -2.23 -24.98 5.93
C ARG A 239 -1.52 -25.21 7.26
N LYS A 240 -2.31 -25.45 8.30
CA LYS A 240 -1.83 -25.68 9.67
C LYS A 240 -1.68 -27.18 9.92
N GLU A 241 -0.64 -27.80 9.37
CA GLU A 241 -0.37 -29.22 9.57
C GLU A 241 0.14 -29.48 10.99
N ARG A 242 -0.34 -30.54 11.65
CA ARG A 242 0.15 -30.99 12.96
C ARG A 242 1.12 -32.15 12.77
N ALA A 243 2.27 -32.09 13.45
CA ALA A 243 3.28 -33.14 13.35
C ALA A 243 2.68 -34.52 13.72
N GLY A 244 2.91 -35.53 12.87
CA GLY A 244 2.51 -36.92 13.12
C GLY A 244 1.03 -37.28 12.91
N THR A 245 0.20 -36.38 12.38
CA THR A 245 -1.26 -36.62 12.15
C THR A 245 -1.68 -36.81 10.70
N VAL A 246 -0.74 -36.83 9.75
CA VAL A 246 -1.04 -37.11 8.35
C VAL A 246 -1.36 -38.61 8.20
N GLY A 247 -2.66 -38.95 8.17
CA GLY A 247 -3.15 -40.31 7.91
C GLY A 247 -3.21 -41.26 9.12
N SER A 248 -3.09 -40.76 10.35
CA SER A 248 -3.18 -41.55 11.60
C SER A 248 -4.41 -41.16 12.44
N GLU A 249 -5.04 -42.13 13.12
CA GLU A 249 -6.07 -41.86 14.13
C GLU A 249 -5.48 -41.01 15.26
N LEU A 250 -6.25 -40.03 15.75
CA LEU A 250 -5.84 -39.22 16.90
C LEU A 250 -5.53 -40.13 18.10
N PRO A 251 -4.37 -39.96 18.77
CA PRO A 251 -4.01 -40.79 19.90
C PRO A 251 -5.07 -40.69 21.01
N LYS A 252 -5.39 -41.81 21.66
CA LYS A 252 -6.31 -41.81 22.82
C LYS A 252 -5.73 -40.90 23.91
N VAL A 253 -6.42 -39.80 24.17
CA VAL A 253 -6.00 -38.78 25.13
C VAL A 253 -6.46 -39.18 26.54
N GLY A 254 -5.52 -39.20 27.49
CA GLY A 254 -5.80 -39.47 28.90
C GLY A 254 -6.58 -38.34 29.60
N ALA A 255 -6.78 -38.49 30.91
CA ALA A 255 -7.26 -37.40 31.75
C ALA A 255 -6.24 -36.25 31.81
N THR A 256 -6.74 -35.03 32.00
CA THR A 256 -5.89 -33.84 32.21
C THR A 256 -5.05 -34.02 33.47
N GLU A 257 -3.74 -33.82 33.35
CA GLU A 257 -2.77 -34.04 34.43
C GLU A 257 -1.94 -32.78 34.68
N LYS A 258 -1.89 -32.31 35.93
CA LYS A 258 -1.04 -31.18 36.33
C LYS A 258 0.39 -31.67 36.58
N VAL A 259 1.36 -31.05 35.93
CA VAL A 259 2.79 -31.38 36.01
C VAL A 259 3.63 -30.18 36.43
N SER A 260 4.64 -30.42 37.26
CA SER A 260 5.58 -29.39 37.70
C SER A 260 6.59 -29.08 36.59
N THR A 261 6.76 -27.80 36.27
CA THR A 261 7.60 -27.27 35.19
C THR A 261 8.32 -25.98 35.65
N PRO A 262 9.17 -26.06 36.69
CA PRO A 262 9.77 -24.88 37.30
C PRO A 262 10.67 -24.12 36.32
N GLY A 263 10.43 -22.81 36.21
CA GLY A 263 11.17 -21.90 35.33
C GLY A 263 10.98 -22.15 33.83
N LYS A 264 9.95 -22.90 33.42
CA LYS A 264 9.64 -23.18 32.00
C LYS A 264 8.48 -22.30 31.54
N ASN A 265 8.79 -21.08 31.12
CA ASN A 265 7.82 -20.03 30.81
C ASN A 265 7.71 -19.68 29.31
N THR A 266 8.39 -20.43 28.43
CA THR A 266 8.21 -20.33 26.97
C THR A 266 7.82 -21.68 26.38
N ILE A 267 7.24 -21.67 25.18
CA ILE A 267 6.82 -22.88 24.47
C ILE A 267 8.01 -23.81 24.26
N GLU A 268 9.16 -23.28 23.84
CA GLU A 268 10.37 -24.05 23.60
C GLU A 268 10.82 -24.74 24.89
N LEU A 269 10.92 -23.98 26.00
CA LEU A 269 11.39 -24.49 27.28
C LEU A 269 10.49 -25.59 27.85
N VAL A 270 9.17 -25.44 27.75
CA VAL A 270 8.22 -26.44 28.27
C VAL A 270 8.14 -27.67 27.38
N CYS A 271 8.18 -27.49 26.05
CA CYS A 271 8.14 -28.57 25.08
C CYS A 271 9.38 -29.47 25.19
N ASP A 272 10.57 -28.86 25.25
CA ASP A 272 11.84 -29.56 25.45
C ASP A 272 11.85 -30.33 26.78
N TYR A 273 11.36 -29.70 27.86
CA TYR A 273 11.33 -30.32 29.18
C TYR A 273 10.38 -31.52 29.26
N LEU A 274 9.22 -31.44 28.59
CA LEU A 274 8.20 -32.48 28.62
C LEU A 274 8.33 -33.50 27.48
N GLY A 275 9.26 -33.28 26.54
CA GLY A 275 9.48 -34.14 25.37
C GLY A 275 8.30 -34.15 24.40
N VAL A 276 7.64 -33.00 24.20
CA VAL A 276 6.50 -32.84 23.28
C VAL A 276 6.85 -31.90 22.14
N ASP A 277 6.26 -32.12 20.97
CA ASP A 277 6.41 -31.21 19.84
C ASP A 277 5.63 -29.90 20.11
N PRO A 278 6.15 -28.71 19.72
CA PRO A 278 5.43 -27.45 19.86
C PRO A 278 4.02 -27.44 19.25
N THR A 279 3.79 -28.21 18.18
CA THR A 279 2.45 -28.39 17.57
C THR A 279 1.45 -29.14 18.47
N ALA A 280 1.92 -29.74 19.57
CA ALA A 280 1.12 -30.39 20.61
C ALA A 280 1.05 -29.57 21.91
N SER A 281 1.34 -28.27 21.85
CA SER A 281 1.14 -27.34 22.96
C SER A 281 0.19 -26.19 22.60
N ILE A 282 -0.36 -25.52 23.61
CA ILE A 282 -1.21 -24.32 23.49
C ILE A 282 -0.46 -23.13 24.08
N LYS A 283 -0.24 -22.12 23.24
CA LYS A 283 0.19 -20.78 23.64
C LYS A 283 -1.05 -19.96 23.98
N THR A 284 -1.06 -19.35 25.17
CA THR A 284 -2.17 -18.51 25.64
C THR A 284 -1.70 -17.11 25.94
N MET A 285 -2.43 -16.11 25.44
CA MET A 285 -2.17 -14.68 25.64
C MET A 285 -3.46 -13.95 26.02
N ILE A 286 -3.33 -12.79 26.65
CA ILE A 286 -4.48 -11.92 26.95
C ILE A 286 -4.35 -10.63 26.16
N TYR A 287 -5.42 -10.25 25.49
CA TYR A 287 -5.53 -9.03 24.72
C TYR A 287 -6.67 -8.15 25.23
N PHE A 288 -6.49 -6.84 25.18
CA PHE A 288 -7.52 -5.86 25.44
C PHE A 288 -8.04 -5.31 24.11
N PRO A 289 -9.26 -5.69 23.68
CA PRO A 289 -9.89 -5.08 22.52
C PRO A 289 -10.26 -3.63 22.81
N GLN A 290 -10.01 -2.73 21.86
CA GLN A 290 -10.37 -1.32 22.00
C GLN A 290 -11.89 -1.17 22.13
N GLY A 291 -12.34 -0.46 23.18
CA GLY A 291 -13.75 -0.26 23.48
C GLY A 291 -14.50 -1.51 23.99
N GLY A 292 -13.80 -2.64 24.19
CA GLY A 292 -14.43 -3.86 24.69
C GLY A 292 -14.61 -3.87 26.20
N GLU A 293 -15.69 -4.48 26.66
CA GLU A 293 -16.01 -4.59 28.10
C GLU A 293 -15.17 -5.64 28.83
N LYS A 294 -14.73 -6.69 28.12
CA LYS A 294 -13.95 -7.81 28.66
C LYS A 294 -12.64 -8.01 27.90
N PRO A 295 -11.54 -8.38 28.60
CA PRO A 295 -10.33 -8.86 27.95
C PRO A 295 -10.58 -10.17 27.19
N ALA A 296 -9.86 -10.36 26.08
CA ALA A 296 -9.86 -11.57 25.29
C ALA A 296 -8.72 -12.50 25.75
N LEU A 297 -9.05 -13.74 26.10
CA LEU A 297 -8.08 -14.79 26.37
C LEU A 297 -7.94 -15.64 25.10
N VAL A 298 -6.76 -15.60 24.51
CA VAL A 298 -6.51 -16.09 23.15
C VAL A 298 -5.62 -17.32 23.19
N ALA A 299 -6.13 -18.44 22.70
CA ALA A 299 -5.45 -19.73 22.66
C ALA A 299 -5.12 -20.14 21.22
N ILE A 300 -3.86 -20.49 20.97
CA ILE A 300 -3.35 -20.92 19.66
C ILE A 300 -2.32 -22.03 19.86
N ARG A 301 -2.06 -22.84 18.82
CA ARG A 301 -0.99 -23.84 18.85
C ARG A 301 0.37 -23.21 19.14
N GLY A 302 1.21 -23.92 19.91
CA GLY A 302 2.46 -23.39 20.47
C GLY A 302 3.48 -22.86 19.47
N ASP A 303 3.58 -23.49 18.30
CA ASP A 303 4.50 -23.13 17.22
C ASP A 303 4.05 -21.94 16.37
N LEU A 304 2.86 -21.39 16.62
CA LEU A 304 2.27 -20.32 15.84
C LEU A 304 2.23 -19.00 16.62
N ASP A 305 2.21 -17.90 15.90
CA ASP A 305 2.09 -16.55 16.47
C ASP A 305 0.75 -15.93 16.09
N ILE A 306 0.23 -15.08 16.97
CA ILE A 306 -1.03 -14.38 16.76
C ILE A 306 -0.84 -13.26 15.75
N ASN A 307 -1.79 -13.18 14.82
CA ASN A 307 -2.00 -12.03 13.97
C ASN A 307 -3.04 -11.11 14.62
N GLU A 308 -2.59 -9.96 15.11
CA GLU A 308 -3.44 -8.99 15.83
C GLU A 308 -4.54 -8.39 14.95
N ARG A 309 -4.31 -8.22 13.64
CA ARG A 309 -5.35 -7.76 12.70
C ARG A 309 -6.48 -8.77 12.59
N LYS A 310 -6.15 -10.06 12.41
CA LYS A 310 -7.15 -11.14 12.37
C LYS A 310 -7.92 -11.24 13.69
N LEU A 311 -7.22 -11.11 14.82
CA LEU A 311 -7.84 -11.09 16.15
C LEU A 311 -8.79 -9.90 16.34
N ALA A 312 -8.40 -8.69 15.94
CA ALA A 312 -9.24 -7.51 15.98
C ALA A 312 -10.51 -7.68 15.13
N ASN A 313 -10.36 -8.22 13.92
CA ASN A 313 -11.47 -8.52 13.01
C ASN A 313 -12.46 -9.53 13.61
N CYS A 314 -11.98 -10.63 14.21
CA CYS A 314 -12.87 -11.64 14.79
C CYS A 314 -13.61 -11.10 16.03
N LEU A 315 -12.97 -10.21 16.79
CA LEU A 315 -13.56 -9.50 17.94
C LEU A 315 -14.39 -8.29 17.54
N LYS A 316 -14.46 -7.94 16.24
CA LYS A 316 -15.19 -6.78 15.71
C LYS A 316 -14.78 -5.45 16.35
N THR A 317 -13.46 -5.28 16.56
CA THR A 317 -12.86 -4.04 17.08
C THR A 317 -11.84 -3.48 16.10
N SER A 318 -11.50 -2.20 16.24
CA SER A 318 -10.49 -1.53 15.43
C SER A 318 -9.09 -2.08 15.71
N GLU A 319 -8.76 -2.25 16.99
CA GLU A 319 -7.43 -2.65 17.45
C GLU A 319 -7.51 -3.53 18.70
N VAL A 320 -6.45 -4.30 18.92
CA VAL A 320 -6.25 -5.11 20.12
C VAL A 320 -4.86 -4.82 20.67
N ARG A 321 -4.74 -4.79 22.00
CA ARG A 321 -3.47 -4.57 22.69
C ARG A 321 -3.13 -5.75 23.58
N LEU A 322 -1.92 -6.30 23.45
CA LEU A 322 -1.43 -7.34 24.35
C LEU A 322 -1.37 -6.82 25.80
N ALA A 323 -1.79 -7.65 26.75
CA ALA A 323 -1.71 -7.35 28.18
C ALA A 323 -0.26 -7.23 28.65
N THR A 324 0.01 -6.28 29.55
CA THR A 324 1.32 -6.17 30.20
C THR A 324 1.43 -7.17 31.37
N PRO A 325 2.65 -7.53 31.81
CA PRO A 325 2.81 -8.41 32.98
C PRO A 325 2.06 -7.91 34.24
N GLU A 326 2.09 -6.60 34.51
CA GLU A 326 1.37 -5.98 35.62
C GLU A 326 -0.15 -6.11 35.51
N GLU A 327 -0.69 -6.12 34.29
CA GLU A 327 -2.12 -6.35 34.05
C GLU A 327 -2.48 -7.82 34.26
N LEU A 328 -1.61 -8.75 33.85
CA LEU A 328 -1.80 -10.19 34.08
C LEU A 328 -1.85 -10.53 35.57
N GLU A 329 -1.00 -9.90 36.39
CA GLU A 329 -0.96 -10.11 37.84
C GLU A 329 -2.30 -9.76 38.53
N LYS A 330 -3.04 -8.77 38.01
CA LYS A 330 -4.37 -8.41 38.52
C LYS A 330 -5.40 -9.53 38.34
N PHE A 331 -5.18 -10.42 37.38
CA PHE A 331 -5.98 -11.62 37.17
C PHE A 331 -5.42 -12.85 37.90
N GLY A 332 -4.33 -12.70 38.66
CA GLY A 332 -3.62 -13.81 39.28
C GLY A 332 -2.86 -14.69 38.27
N LEU A 333 -2.59 -14.17 37.08
CA LEU A 333 -1.99 -14.92 35.98
C LEU A 333 -0.51 -14.57 35.80
N VAL A 334 0.28 -15.57 35.39
CA VAL A 334 1.71 -15.42 35.14
C VAL A 334 2.00 -15.84 33.71
N GLN A 335 2.66 -14.96 32.95
CA GLN A 335 3.07 -15.24 31.58
C GLN A 335 3.86 -16.56 31.51
N GLY A 336 3.53 -17.38 30.50
CA GLY A 336 4.15 -18.68 30.29
C GLY A 336 3.46 -19.85 30.99
N TYR A 337 2.48 -19.59 31.87
CA TYR A 337 1.75 -20.65 32.60
C TYR A 337 0.23 -20.52 32.47
N MET A 338 -0.27 -19.79 31.47
CA MET A 338 -1.71 -19.51 31.30
C MET A 338 -2.39 -20.51 30.35
N SER A 339 -3.68 -20.76 30.58
CA SER A 339 -4.59 -21.42 29.64
C SER A 339 -6.06 -21.02 29.90
N PRO A 340 -6.98 -21.28 28.95
CA PRO A 340 -8.41 -21.04 29.18
C PRO A 340 -9.05 -21.97 30.24
N VAL A 341 -8.34 -22.98 30.75
CA VAL A 341 -8.91 -24.02 31.62
C VAL A 341 -9.24 -23.43 33.00
N GLY A 342 -10.53 -23.42 33.35
CA GLY A 342 -11.00 -22.98 34.66
C GLY A 342 -10.91 -21.47 34.91
N LEU A 343 -10.66 -20.66 33.87
CA LEU A 343 -10.72 -19.20 33.96
C LEU A 343 -12.06 -18.66 33.49
N GLU A 344 -12.57 -17.67 34.21
CA GLU A 344 -13.82 -16.97 33.92
C GLU A 344 -13.55 -15.46 33.73
N GLY A 345 -14.52 -14.74 33.16
CA GLY A 345 -14.43 -13.28 33.00
C GLY A 345 -13.74 -12.79 31.73
N PHE A 346 -13.32 -13.71 30.86
CA PHE A 346 -12.70 -13.43 29.56
C PHE A 346 -13.64 -13.81 28.41
N THR A 347 -13.45 -13.19 27.26
CA THR A 347 -13.90 -13.74 25.98
C THR A 347 -12.83 -14.70 25.48
N VAL A 348 -13.13 -16.00 25.40
CA VAL A 348 -12.15 -17.02 24.97
C VAL A 348 -12.16 -17.13 23.45
N VAL A 349 -11.03 -16.79 22.82
CA VAL A 349 -10.82 -16.94 21.38
C VAL A 349 -9.85 -18.08 21.14
N ALA A 350 -10.22 -19.05 20.32
CA ALA A 350 -9.35 -20.16 19.94
C ALA A 350 -9.04 -20.14 18.43
N ASP A 351 -7.76 -20.33 18.09
CA ASP A 351 -7.34 -20.49 16.70
C ASP A 351 -7.79 -21.83 16.13
N ASP A 352 -8.17 -21.87 14.86
CA ASP A 352 -8.57 -23.10 14.16
C ASP A 352 -7.44 -24.17 14.01
N SER A 353 -6.19 -23.85 14.41
CA SER A 353 -5.13 -24.86 14.57
C SER A 353 -5.37 -25.82 15.73
N LEU A 354 -6.21 -25.45 16.69
CA LEU A 354 -6.58 -26.31 17.81
C LEU A 354 -7.74 -27.20 17.38
N GLN A 355 -7.51 -28.51 17.41
CA GLN A 355 -8.49 -29.50 16.98
C GLN A 355 -9.24 -30.07 18.18
N GLU A 356 -10.56 -30.19 18.08
CA GLU A 356 -11.35 -30.91 19.08
C GLU A 356 -10.88 -32.37 19.18
N GLY A 357 -10.92 -32.92 20.41
CA GLY A 357 -10.49 -34.30 20.66
C GLY A 357 -8.98 -34.54 20.69
N SER A 358 -8.16 -33.53 20.36
CA SER A 358 -6.70 -33.59 20.46
C SER A 358 -6.20 -33.19 21.85
N GLY A 359 -5.24 -33.93 22.39
CA GLY A 359 -4.57 -33.60 23.65
C GLY A 359 -3.39 -32.67 23.42
N TYR A 360 -3.30 -31.62 24.24
CA TYR A 360 -2.24 -30.61 24.22
C TYR A 360 -1.61 -30.42 25.60
N VAL A 361 -0.42 -29.83 25.62
CA VAL A 361 0.18 -29.21 26.80
C VAL A 361 -0.23 -27.74 26.87
N ALA A 362 -0.77 -27.28 28.00
CA ALA A 362 -1.12 -25.87 28.21
C ALA A 362 -0.69 -25.42 29.62
N GLY A 363 -0.64 -24.11 29.88
CA GLY A 363 -0.37 -23.60 31.22
C GLY A 363 -1.44 -24.01 32.24
N ALA A 364 -1.06 -24.17 33.52
CA ALA A 364 -2.01 -24.57 34.58
C ALA A 364 -2.69 -23.40 35.32
N ASN A 365 -2.51 -22.16 34.84
CA ASN A 365 -2.89 -20.92 35.51
C ASN A 365 -2.23 -20.75 36.90
N GLU A 366 -1.11 -21.45 37.09
CA GLU A 366 -0.32 -21.42 38.31
C GLU A 366 1.17 -21.44 37.93
N LYS A 367 1.93 -20.52 38.51
CA LYS A 367 3.36 -20.41 38.25
C LYS A 367 4.06 -21.76 38.45
N ASP A 368 4.93 -22.12 37.53
CA ASP A 368 5.73 -23.35 37.56
C ASP A 368 4.94 -24.65 37.37
N PHE A 369 3.70 -24.58 36.87
CA PHE A 369 2.91 -25.76 36.50
C PHE A 369 2.27 -25.65 35.12
N HIS A 370 2.18 -26.79 34.45
CA HIS A 370 1.46 -26.99 33.20
C HIS A 370 0.46 -28.15 33.32
N LEU A 371 -0.48 -28.22 32.39
CA LEU A 371 -1.42 -29.31 32.22
C LEU A 371 -1.03 -30.11 30.97
N LYS A 372 -0.93 -31.45 31.11
CA LYS A 372 -0.89 -32.38 29.98
C LYS A 372 -2.28 -32.86 29.62
N ASN A 373 -2.44 -33.31 28.39
CA ASN A 373 -3.67 -33.91 27.87
C ASN A 373 -4.88 -32.95 27.85
N VAL A 374 -4.67 -31.64 27.73
CA VAL A 374 -5.75 -30.66 27.62
C VAL A 374 -6.45 -30.81 26.26
N VAL A 375 -7.77 -30.96 26.28
CA VAL A 375 -8.60 -31.17 25.08
C VAL A 375 -9.60 -30.01 24.94
N PRO A 376 -9.51 -29.19 23.88
CA PRO A 376 -10.54 -28.22 23.54
C PRO A 376 -11.93 -28.87 23.43
N GLY A 377 -12.95 -28.22 23.98
CA GLY A 377 -14.32 -28.74 24.08
C GLY A 377 -14.59 -29.58 25.32
N ARG A 378 -13.57 -30.28 25.87
CA ARG A 378 -13.65 -31.03 27.14
C ARG A 378 -13.22 -30.18 28.32
N ASP A 379 -12.01 -29.61 28.26
CA ASP A 379 -11.38 -28.92 29.40
C ASP A 379 -11.60 -27.41 29.37
N PHE A 380 -11.88 -26.84 28.20
CA PHE A 380 -12.32 -25.46 28.04
C PHE A 380 -13.21 -25.32 26.81
N LYS A 381 -14.05 -24.28 26.77
CA LYS A 381 -14.86 -23.90 25.61
C LYS A 381 -14.38 -22.54 25.09
N ALA A 382 -14.32 -22.39 23.78
CA ALA A 382 -14.08 -21.10 23.16
C ALA A 382 -15.41 -20.43 22.80
N ASP A 383 -15.50 -19.12 22.99
CA ASP A 383 -16.62 -18.31 22.55
C ASP A 383 -16.53 -18.02 21.05
N VAL A 384 -15.30 -17.92 20.53
CA VAL A 384 -15.01 -17.64 19.11
C VAL A 384 -13.92 -18.60 18.62
N TRP A 385 -14.21 -19.27 17.51
CA TRP A 385 -13.22 -20.02 16.72
C TRP A 385 -12.93 -19.26 15.42
N ALA A 386 -11.66 -18.98 15.14
CA ALA A 386 -11.25 -18.22 13.95
C ALA A 386 -9.83 -18.56 13.52
N ASP A 387 -9.45 -18.23 12.28
CA ASP A 387 -8.05 -18.13 11.90
C ASP A 387 -7.48 -16.83 12.47
N ILE A 388 -6.61 -16.93 13.46
CA ILE A 388 -5.88 -15.81 14.07
C ILE A 388 -4.37 -16.00 13.98
N ALA A 389 -3.91 -16.99 13.21
CA ALA A 389 -2.49 -17.28 13.05
C ALA A 389 -1.83 -16.38 12.00
N SER A 390 -0.60 -15.96 12.27
CA SER A 390 0.24 -15.23 11.33
C SER A 390 0.99 -16.19 10.40
N ALA A 391 0.84 -16.00 9.09
CA ALA A 391 1.58 -16.78 8.11
C ALA A 391 3.07 -16.37 8.09
N ARG A 392 3.95 -17.36 7.95
CA ARG A 392 5.41 -17.20 7.92
C ARG A 392 6.01 -17.75 6.62
N GLU A 393 7.22 -17.30 6.33
CA GLU A 393 8.04 -17.90 5.27
C GLU A 393 8.19 -19.41 5.50
N GLY A 394 8.12 -20.19 4.43
CA GLY A 394 8.16 -21.64 4.46
C GLY A 394 6.84 -22.32 4.88
N ALA A 395 5.81 -21.58 5.32
CA ALA A 395 4.53 -22.18 5.67
C ALA A 395 3.87 -22.81 4.42
N PRO A 396 3.13 -23.92 4.55
CA PRO A 396 2.52 -24.58 3.40
C PRO A 396 1.37 -23.74 2.82
N CYS A 397 1.42 -23.49 1.51
CA CYS A 397 0.42 -22.70 0.79
C CYS A 397 -1.00 -23.26 1.01
N PRO A 398 -2.00 -22.40 1.29
CA PRO A 398 -3.38 -22.84 1.51
C PRO A 398 -3.95 -23.55 0.27
N VAL A 399 -3.54 -23.13 -0.92
CA VAL A 399 -4.03 -23.66 -2.20
C VAL A 399 -3.30 -24.93 -2.62
N CYS A 400 -1.98 -24.90 -2.76
CA CYS A 400 -1.21 -26.00 -3.36
C CYS A 400 -0.28 -26.76 -2.39
N GLY A 401 -0.12 -26.31 -1.15
CA GLY A 401 0.75 -26.94 -0.14
C GLY A 401 2.25 -26.67 -0.29
N HIS A 402 2.71 -26.04 -1.37
CA HIS A 402 4.12 -25.66 -1.53
C HIS A 402 4.52 -24.54 -0.55
N PRO A 403 5.81 -24.41 -0.20
CA PRO A 403 6.29 -23.36 0.70
C PRO A 403 5.94 -21.94 0.21
N LEU A 404 5.55 -21.07 1.15
CA LEU A 404 5.27 -19.65 0.92
C LEU A 404 6.53 -18.79 1.11
N ASP A 405 6.67 -17.75 0.31
CA ASP A 405 7.71 -16.73 0.39
C ASP A 405 7.21 -15.49 1.14
N ALA A 406 8.05 -14.91 1.99
CA ALA A 406 7.79 -13.60 2.60
C ALA A 406 8.58 -12.51 1.86
N ARG A 407 7.89 -11.44 1.41
CA ARG A 407 8.52 -10.31 0.71
C ARG A 407 8.02 -8.99 1.26
N ARG A 408 8.84 -7.95 1.17
CA ARG A 408 8.44 -6.59 1.55
C ARG A 408 7.91 -5.82 0.36
N GLY A 409 6.99 -4.88 0.60
CA GLY A 409 6.43 -4.06 -0.47
C GLY A 409 5.80 -2.77 0.01
N ILE A 410 5.56 -1.88 -0.96
CA ILE A 410 4.84 -0.61 -0.77
C ILE A 410 3.52 -0.72 -1.51
N GLU A 411 2.41 -0.65 -0.77
CA GLU A 411 1.07 -0.53 -1.35
C GLU A 411 0.97 0.77 -2.17
N VAL A 412 0.85 0.70 -3.49
CA VAL A 412 0.65 1.89 -4.34
C VAL A 412 -0.82 2.27 -4.49
N GLY A 413 -1.72 1.31 -4.34
CA GLY A 413 -3.17 1.52 -4.34
C GLY A 413 -3.93 0.30 -3.83
N ASN A 414 -5.20 0.49 -3.52
CA ASN A 414 -6.08 -0.53 -2.97
C ASN A 414 -7.50 -0.41 -3.55
N THR A 415 -8.18 -1.54 -3.65
CA THR A 415 -9.48 -1.69 -4.29
C THR A 415 -10.40 -2.53 -3.41
N PHE A 416 -11.59 -2.03 -3.10
CA PHE A 416 -12.52 -2.61 -2.13
C PHE A 416 -13.87 -2.92 -2.77
N MET A 417 -14.44 -4.06 -2.42
CA MET A 417 -15.88 -4.33 -2.58
C MET A 417 -16.61 -3.98 -1.29
N LEU A 418 -17.13 -2.75 -1.22
CA LEU A 418 -17.76 -2.18 -0.03
C LEU A 418 -19.14 -2.77 0.29
N GLY A 419 -19.80 -3.36 -0.72
CA GLY A 419 -21.16 -3.85 -0.56
C GLY A 419 -22.12 -2.69 -0.30
N THR A 420 -22.98 -2.81 0.71
CA THR A 420 -24.02 -1.80 1.01
C THR A 420 -23.72 -0.98 2.27
N LYS A 421 -22.48 -1.01 2.78
CA LYS A 421 -22.12 -0.36 4.06
C LYS A 421 -22.54 1.11 4.12
N TYR A 422 -22.17 1.89 3.11
CA TYR A 422 -22.43 3.32 3.05
C TYR A 422 -23.85 3.63 2.54
N SER A 423 -24.28 2.96 1.48
CA SER A 423 -25.60 3.18 0.90
C SER A 423 -26.75 2.85 1.86
N ALA A 424 -26.63 1.78 2.65
CA ALA A 424 -27.65 1.42 3.63
C ALA A 424 -27.71 2.41 4.80
N SER A 425 -26.56 2.83 5.34
CA SER A 425 -26.47 3.76 6.46
C SER A 425 -26.88 5.19 6.09
N MET A 426 -26.52 5.64 4.88
CA MET A 426 -26.79 7.00 4.39
C MET A 426 -28.05 7.12 3.53
N GLY A 427 -28.86 6.06 3.39
CA GLY A 427 -30.10 6.16 2.63
C GLY A 427 -29.92 6.31 1.10
N ALA A 428 -28.85 5.79 0.51
CA ALA A 428 -28.65 5.77 -0.95
C ALA A 428 -29.34 4.55 -1.60
N TYR A 429 -30.65 4.67 -1.82
CA TYR A 429 -31.50 3.61 -2.39
C TYR A 429 -31.92 3.96 -3.82
N PHE A 430 -32.16 2.93 -4.64
CA PHE A 430 -32.76 3.06 -5.96
C PHE A 430 -34.00 2.15 -6.06
N ARG A 431 -34.91 2.48 -6.98
CA ARG A 431 -36.03 1.62 -7.34
C ARG A 431 -35.59 0.59 -8.36
N ASP A 432 -35.72 -0.68 -7.99
CA ASP A 432 -35.39 -1.82 -8.83
C ASP A 432 -36.51 -2.12 -9.85
N GLU A 433 -36.25 -3.01 -10.79
CA GLU A 433 -37.16 -3.40 -11.88
C GLU A 433 -38.50 -3.96 -11.38
N ASP A 434 -38.50 -4.64 -10.23
CA ASP A 434 -39.70 -5.13 -9.54
C ASP A 434 -40.43 -4.05 -8.72
N GLY A 435 -39.92 -2.82 -8.72
CA GLY A 435 -40.45 -1.68 -7.98
C GLY A 435 -40.00 -1.61 -6.51
N SER A 436 -39.20 -2.57 -6.03
CA SER A 436 -38.64 -2.57 -4.68
C SER A 436 -37.55 -1.51 -4.50
N LEU A 437 -37.38 -1.01 -3.28
CA LEU A 437 -36.27 -0.12 -2.94
C LEU A 437 -35.09 -0.94 -2.43
N LYS A 438 -33.93 -0.81 -3.08
CA LYS A 438 -32.70 -1.51 -2.70
C LYS A 438 -31.57 -0.50 -2.49
N PRO A 439 -30.68 -0.71 -1.49
CA PRO A 439 -29.48 0.11 -1.36
C PRO A 439 -28.53 -0.18 -2.52
N MET A 440 -27.85 0.85 -3.03
CA MET A 440 -26.86 0.68 -4.10
C MET A 440 -25.66 -0.14 -3.59
N VAL A 441 -25.20 -1.12 -4.37
CA VAL A 441 -23.98 -1.87 -4.04
C VAL A 441 -22.76 -1.08 -4.50
N MET A 442 -21.73 -0.95 -3.68
CA MET A 442 -20.61 -0.05 -3.91
C MET A 442 -19.26 -0.75 -4.00
N GLY A 443 -18.37 -0.23 -4.85
CA GLY A 443 -16.93 -0.44 -4.79
C GLY A 443 -16.18 0.88 -4.59
N CYS A 444 -15.00 0.84 -3.98
CA CYS A 444 -14.11 2.01 -3.92
C CYS A 444 -12.66 1.66 -4.23
N TYR A 445 -11.94 2.57 -4.87
CA TYR A 445 -10.67 2.30 -5.52
C TYR A 445 -9.73 3.49 -5.39
N GLY A 446 -8.76 3.40 -4.47
CA GLY A 446 -7.75 4.45 -4.20
C GLY A 446 -6.38 4.14 -4.79
N MET A 447 -5.65 5.14 -5.28
CA MET A 447 -4.23 5.04 -5.66
C MET A 447 -3.52 6.37 -5.36
N GLY A 448 -2.44 6.32 -4.59
CA GLY A 448 -1.71 7.52 -4.16
C GLY A 448 -0.77 8.04 -5.25
N VAL A 449 -0.99 9.25 -5.75
CA VAL A 449 -0.18 9.83 -6.84
C VAL A 449 1.25 10.13 -6.39
N GLY A 450 1.40 10.78 -5.23
CA GLY A 450 2.73 11.07 -4.64
C GLY A 450 3.47 9.80 -4.21
N ARG A 451 2.74 8.82 -3.68
CA ARG A 451 3.30 7.51 -3.33
C ARG A 451 3.79 6.77 -4.58
N LEU A 452 2.99 6.74 -5.65
CA LEU A 452 3.38 6.16 -6.93
C LEU A 452 4.62 6.88 -7.50
N LEU A 453 4.70 8.21 -7.43
CA LEU A 453 5.90 8.97 -7.81
C LEU A 453 7.16 8.50 -7.05
N ALA A 454 7.04 8.30 -5.74
CA ALA A 454 8.14 7.77 -4.93
C ALA A 454 8.53 6.34 -5.35
N CYS A 455 7.55 5.48 -5.66
CA CYS A 455 7.80 4.13 -6.15
C CYS A 455 8.45 4.11 -7.54
N ILE A 456 8.07 5.03 -8.45
CA ILE A 456 8.71 5.19 -9.77
C ILE A 456 10.21 5.46 -9.60
N ILE A 457 10.57 6.41 -8.71
CA ILE A 457 11.97 6.76 -8.44
C ILE A 457 12.68 5.63 -7.69
N GLN A 458 11.99 4.94 -6.78
CA GLN A 458 12.55 3.78 -6.10
C GLN A 458 12.90 2.69 -7.13
N GLU A 459 11.99 2.31 -8.01
CA GLU A 459 12.27 1.27 -9.01
C GLU A 459 13.32 1.71 -10.02
N ASN A 460 13.22 2.95 -10.51
CA ASN A 460 13.99 3.39 -11.66
C ASN A 460 15.10 4.37 -11.25
N ARG A 461 16.18 3.83 -10.66
CA ARG A 461 17.36 4.59 -10.22
C ARG A 461 18.66 3.80 -10.38
N ASP A 462 19.77 4.54 -10.35
CA ASP A 462 21.11 3.98 -10.13
C ASP A 462 21.86 4.79 -9.07
N GLU A 463 23.16 4.51 -8.91
CA GLU A 463 24.03 5.21 -7.94
C GLU A 463 24.16 6.72 -8.22
N LYS A 464 23.89 7.16 -9.45
CA LYS A 464 24.08 8.56 -9.86
C LYS A 464 22.79 9.37 -9.78
N GLY A 465 21.63 8.73 -9.92
CA GLY A 465 20.37 9.45 -9.88
C GLY A 465 19.17 8.68 -10.41
N ILE A 466 18.18 9.46 -10.83
CA ILE A 466 16.90 8.96 -11.34
C ILE A 466 17.07 8.47 -12.79
N ILE A 467 16.32 7.45 -13.17
CA ILE A 467 16.18 6.97 -14.55
C ILE A 467 14.69 6.98 -14.89
N TRP A 468 14.14 8.10 -15.34
CA TRP A 468 12.69 8.18 -15.54
C TRP A 468 12.19 7.24 -16.64
N PRO A 469 11.08 6.52 -16.42
CA PRO A 469 10.23 6.05 -17.51
C PRO A 469 9.78 7.25 -18.35
N VAL A 470 9.90 7.16 -19.68
CA VAL A 470 9.65 8.31 -20.57
C VAL A 470 8.23 8.87 -20.45
N THR A 471 7.27 8.02 -20.09
CA THR A 471 5.86 8.32 -19.88
C THR A 471 5.60 9.33 -18.77
N VAL A 472 6.48 9.40 -17.77
CA VAL A 472 6.32 10.22 -16.56
C VAL A 472 7.51 11.16 -16.32
N ALA A 473 8.53 11.12 -17.17
CA ALA A 473 9.68 12.01 -17.08
C ALA A 473 9.26 13.49 -17.13
N PRO A 474 9.81 14.40 -16.30
CA PRO A 474 9.45 15.83 -16.35
C PRO A 474 9.68 16.46 -17.73
N TYR A 475 10.74 16.06 -18.42
CA TYR A 475 11.08 16.40 -19.79
C TYR A 475 11.63 15.14 -20.48
N HIS A 476 11.52 15.05 -21.81
CA HIS A 476 12.06 13.91 -22.55
C HIS A 476 13.57 14.06 -22.76
N VAL A 477 14.04 15.29 -22.97
CA VAL A 477 15.43 15.58 -23.34
C VAL A 477 16.08 16.52 -22.31
N HIS A 478 17.29 16.17 -21.88
CA HIS A 478 18.21 17.09 -21.22
C HIS A 478 19.27 17.55 -22.22
N LEU A 479 19.15 18.79 -22.69
CA LEU A 479 20.09 19.43 -23.61
C LEU A 479 21.18 20.14 -22.83
N LEU A 480 22.45 19.80 -23.07
CA LEU A 480 23.62 20.43 -22.45
C LEU A 480 24.41 21.22 -23.50
N SER A 481 24.62 22.51 -23.27
CA SER A 481 25.64 23.29 -23.99
C SER A 481 26.90 23.42 -23.15
N LEU A 482 28.02 22.88 -23.62
CA LEU A 482 29.30 22.86 -22.91
C LEU A 482 30.28 23.87 -23.51
N GLY A 483 30.70 24.82 -22.68
CA GLY A 483 31.59 25.91 -23.07
C GLY A 483 30.86 27.22 -23.33
N THR A 484 31.62 28.27 -23.61
CA THR A 484 31.11 29.66 -23.68
C THR A 484 31.08 30.24 -25.09
N SER A 485 31.55 29.48 -26.10
CA SER A 485 31.64 29.96 -27.48
C SER A 485 30.27 30.23 -28.10
N ALA A 486 30.21 31.24 -28.96
CA ALA A 486 29.00 31.55 -29.73
C ALA A 486 28.56 30.35 -30.58
N ARG A 487 29.51 29.65 -31.22
CA ARG A 487 29.25 28.46 -32.03
C ARG A 487 28.45 27.38 -31.27
N VAL A 488 28.85 27.06 -30.04
CA VAL A 488 28.14 26.07 -29.21
C VAL A 488 26.77 26.59 -28.76
N LYS A 489 26.69 27.85 -28.33
CA LYS A 489 25.44 28.45 -27.86
C LYS A 489 24.40 28.56 -28.97
N ASP A 490 24.80 29.01 -30.15
CA ASP A 490 23.92 29.16 -31.31
C ASP A 490 23.43 27.79 -31.81
N ALA A 491 24.31 26.78 -31.85
CA ALA A 491 23.92 25.42 -32.19
C ALA A 491 22.93 24.84 -31.16
N ALA A 492 23.18 25.01 -29.86
CA ALA A 492 22.28 24.55 -28.82
C ALA A 492 20.93 25.27 -28.84
N GLU A 493 20.92 26.57 -29.10
CA GLU A 493 19.69 27.34 -29.27
C GLU A 493 18.88 26.84 -30.46
N GLY A 494 19.52 26.62 -31.62
CA GLY A 494 18.85 26.06 -32.79
C GLY A 494 18.23 24.68 -32.54
N VAL A 495 18.96 23.81 -31.83
CA VAL A 495 18.44 22.49 -31.41
C VAL A 495 17.26 22.64 -30.44
N TYR A 496 17.37 23.52 -29.45
CA TYR A 496 16.30 23.78 -28.49
C TYR A 496 15.02 24.24 -29.17
N GLN A 497 15.10 25.20 -30.10
CA GLN A 497 13.94 25.70 -30.85
C GLN A 497 13.31 24.60 -31.72
N ARG A 498 14.13 23.89 -32.51
CA ARG A 498 13.66 22.81 -33.38
C ARG A 498 12.93 21.70 -32.62
N PHE A 499 13.44 21.34 -31.44
CA PHE A 499 12.81 20.31 -30.61
C PHE A 499 11.48 20.79 -30.03
N ASN A 500 11.40 22.04 -29.57
CA ASN A 500 10.15 22.63 -29.08
C ASN A 500 9.09 22.74 -30.18
N GLU A 501 9.47 23.15 -31.40
CA GLU A 501 8.57 23.18 -32.57
C GLU A 501 7.98 21.79 -32.86
N GLY A 502 8.81 20.75 -32.72
CA GLY A 502 8.42 19.36 -32.83
C GLY A 502 7.74 18.77 -31.59
N ARG A 503 7.35 19.58 -30.60
CA ARG A 503 6.70 19.20 -29.33
C ARG A 503 7.49 18.21 -28.46
N VAL A 504 8.81 18.13 -28.65
CA VAL A 504 9.70 17.40 -27.75
C VAL A 504 9.95 18.29 -26.53
N GLU A 505 9.65 17.77 -25.36
CA GLU A 505 9.86 18.49 -24.11
C GLU A 505 11.36 18.51 -23.74
N VAL A 506 11.97 19.70 -23.77
CA VAL A 506 13.41 19.88 -23.51
C VAL A 506 13.67 20.66 -22.22
N LEU A 507 14.51 20.10 -21.34
CA LEU A 507 15.22 20.81 -20.29
C LEU A 507 16.60 21.23 -20.83
N TYR A 508 16.79 22.52 -21.06
CA TYR A 508 18.03 23.06 -21.59
C TYR A 508 18.90 23.62 -20.46
N ASP A 509 20.06 22.99 -20.21
CA ASP A 509 21.09 23.49 -19.31
C ASP A 509 21.95 24.56 -19.99
N ASP A 510 21.43 25.78 -19.97
CA ASP A 510 22.04 27.00 -20.50
C ASP A 510 22.88 27.76 -19.46
N ARG A 511 23.14 27.16 -18.28
CA ARG A 511 23.91 27.79 -17.20
C ARG A 511 25.38 27.95 -17.57
N ASP A 512 26.05 28.96 -16.99
CA ASP A 512 27.50 29.11 -17.09
C ASP A 512 28.21 28.29 -16.00
N GLU A 513 28.14 26.97 -16.14
CA GLU A 513 28.64 25.99 -15.19
C GLU A 513 29.63 25.02 -15.84
N SER A 514 30.51 24.44 -15.02
CA SER A 514 31.49 23.45 -15.52
C SER A 514 30.79 22.22 -16.10
N ALA A 515 31.42 21.58 -17.09
CA ALA A 515 30.88 20.36 -17.70
C ALA A 515 30.59 19.26 -16.66
N GLY A 516 31.46 19.10 -15.65
CA GLY A 516 31.27 18.14 -14.58
C GLY A 516 30.00 18.40 -13.75
N VAL A 517 29.71 19.66 -13.44
CA VAL A 517 28.47 20.05 -12.74
C VAL A 517 27.25 19.73 -13.60
N LYS A 518 27.26 20.13 -14.87
CA LYS A 518 26.15 19.86 -15.80
C LYS A 518 25.89 18.37 -15.99
N PHE A 519 26.93 17.55 -16.14
CA PHE A 519 26.78 16.11 -16.26
C PHE A 519 26.24 15.46 -14.98
N ASN A 520 26.72 15.88 -13.81
CA ASN A 520 26.24 15.38 -12.52
C ASN A 520 24.77 15.74 -12.31
N ASP A 521 24.37 16.98 -12.60
CA ASP A 521 22.97 17.39 -12.54
C ASP A 521 22.12 16.63 -13.55
N ALA A 522 22.62 16.39 -14.76
CA ALA A 522 21.90 15.60 -15.76
C ALA A 522 21.70 14.14 -15.36
N ASP A 523 22.73 13.51 -14.77
CA ASP A 523 22.65 12.14 -14.26
C ASP A 523 21.68 12.06 -13.05
N LEU A 524 21.69 13.07 -12.18
CA LEU A 524 20.81 13.18 -11.01
C LEU A 524 19.33 13.37 -11.40
N LEU A 525 19.06 14.35 -12.28
CA LEU A 525 17.72 14.72 -12.73
C LEU A 525 17.10 13.65 -13.63
N GLY A 526 17.92 12.95 -14.42
CA GLY A 526 17.55 11.65 -14.98
C GLY A 526 16.67 11.65 -16.22
N MET A 527 16.60 12.75 -16.98
CA MET A 527 15.77 12.79 -18.21
C MET A 527 16.17 11.66 -19.18
N PRO A 528 15.21 11.02 -19.87
CA PRO A 528 15.45 9.80 -20.65
C PRO A 528 16.56 9.93 -21.70
N VAL A 529 16.59 11.06 -22.43
CA VAL A 529 17.58 11.32 -23.47
C VAL A 529 18.45 12.52 -23.07
N ARG A 530 19.77 12.36 -23.13
CA ARG A 530 20.73 13.46 -23.01
C ARG A 530 21.28 13.82 -24.39
N VAL A 531 21.28 15.10 -24.70
CA VAL A 531 21.89 15.68 -25.92
C VAL A 531 22.97 16.66 -25.48
N THR A 532 24.21 16.44 -25.88
CA THR A 532 25.36 17.27 -25.50
C THR A 532 25.93 17.95 -26.74
N ILE A 533 26.05 19.28 -26.68
CA ILE A 533 26.69 20.10 -27.71
C ILE A 533 27.93 20.74 -27.09
N SER A 534 29.07 20.50 -27.72
CA SER A 534 30.38 21.04 -27.33
C SER A 534 31.19 21.29 -28.58
N GLU A 535 32.29 22.05 -28.49
CA GLU A 535 33.22 22.21 -29.63
C GLU A 535 33.66 20.84 -30.17
N ARG A 536 34.01 19.91 -29.27
CA ARG A 536 34.43 18.55 -29.63
C ARG A 536 33.36 17.77 -30.39
N SER A 537 32.08 17.90 -30.02
CA SER A 537 31.01 17.19 -30.73
C SER A 537 30.77 17.82 -32.10
N LEU A 538 30.81 19.15 -32.18
CA LEU A 538 30.63 19.90 -33.43
C LEU A 538 31.78 19.63 -34.42
N ASP A 539 33.01 19.52 -33.94
CA ASP A 539 34.18 19.14 -34.76
C ASP A 539 34.08 17.69 -35.27
N ARG A 540 33.33 16.85 -34.56
CA ARG A 540 32.97 15.48 -35.00
C ARG A 540 31.71 15.44 -35.87
N GLY A 541 31.19 16.60 -36.27
CA GLY A 541 30.08 16.73 -37.21
C GLY A 541 28.69 16.73 -36.59
N GLY A 542 28.53 16.89 -35.26
CA GLY A 542 27.18 16.84 -34.68
C GLY A 542 27.05 17.08 -33.17
N ALA A 543 25.99 16.49 -32.60
CA ALA A 543 25.75 16.44 -31.17
C ALA A 543 25.93 15.03 -30.64
N GLU A 544 26.39 14.90 -29.40
CA GLU A 544 26.47 13.61 -28.71
C GLU A 544 25.14 13.29 -28.05
N ILE A 545 24.54 12.15 -28.38
CA ILE A 545 23.29 11.69 -27.78
C ILE A 545 23.51 10.43 -26.94
N LYS A 546 22.71 10.28 -25.88
CA LYS A 546 22.80 9.17 -24.95
C LYS A 546 21.46 8.92 -24.26
N LEU A 547 21.04 7.65 -24.13
CA LEU A 547 19.97 7.28 -23.20
C LEU A 547 20.50 7.26 -21.77
N ARG A 548 19.74 7.83 -20.81
CA ARG A 548 20.13 7.91 -19.39
C ARG A 548 20.41 6.54 -18.78
N ARG A 549 19.67 5.51 -19.21
CA ARG A 549 19.83 4.12 -18.76
C ARG A 549 21.05 3.39 -19.35
N GLU A 550 21.65 3.93 -20.40
CA GLU A 550 22.76 3.29 -21.11
C GLU A 550 24.11 3.87 -20.70
N LYS A 551 25.20 3.15 -21.03
CA LYS A 551 26.57 3.65 -20.81
C LYS A 551 27.10 4.41 -22.03
N GLY A 552 26.78 3.94 -23.24
CA GLY A 552 27.30 4.46 -24.50
C GLY A 552 26.68 5.79 -24.93
N SER A 553 27.35 6.45 -25.87
CA SER A 553 26.87 7.64 -26.55
C SER A 553 27.28 7.58 -28.02
N THR A 554 26.55 8.31 -28.87
CA THR A 554 26.79 8.37 -30.32
C THR A 554 26.76 9.81 -30.80
N ILE A 555 27.58 10.15 -31.80
CA ILE A 555 27.51 11.45 -32.47
C ILE A 555 26.49 11.37 -33.60
N VAL A 556 25.57 12.33 -33.65
CA VAL A 556 24.54 12.44 -34.68
C VAL A 556 24.62 13.82 -35.32
N PRO A 557 24.62 13.92 -36.67
CA PRO A 557 24.57 15.20 -37.37
C PRO A 557 23.40 16.07 -36.90
N LEU A 558 23.62 17.39 -36.77
CA LEU A 558 22.58 18.31 -36.28
C LEU A 558 21.32 18.31 -37.16
N GLU A 559 21.48 18.00 -38.44
CA GLU A 559 20.43 17.92 -39.45
C GLU A 559 19.44 16.77 -39.15
N GLU A 560 19.97 15.63 -38.72
CA GLU A 560 19.24 14.39 -38.41
C GLU A 560 18.84 14.28 -36.93
N LEU A 561 19.42 15.12 -36.07
CA LEU A 561 19.31 15.01 -34.62
C LEU A 561 17.87 14.94 -34.10
N TYR A 562 16.97 15.77 -34.64
CA TYR A 562 15.56 15.75 -34.25
C TYR A 562 14.89 14.42 -34.56
N ALA A 563 15.06 13.91 -35.78
CA ALA A 563 14.43 12.67 -36.21
C ALA A 563 14.92 11.48 -35.38
N THR A 564 16.24 11.43 -35.13
CA THR A 564 16.85 10.37 -34.31
C THR A 564 16.38 10.41 -32.87
N VAL A 565 16.40 11.59 -32.22
CA VAL A 565 15.95 11.71 -30.82
C VAL A 565 14.45 11.44 -30.70
N ASN A 566 13.63 11.93 -31.63
CA ASN A 566 12.20 11.63 -31.60
C ASN A 566 11.92 10.14 -31.73
N ARG A 567 12.64 9.43 -32.62
CA ARG A 567 12.54 7.97 -32.75
C ARG A 567 12.92 7.27 -31.43
N MET A 568 14.02 7.66 -30.80
CA MET A 568 14.42 7.09 -29.51
C MET A 568 13.37 7.31 -28.42
N ILE A 569 12.74 8.49 -28.40
CA ILE A 569 11.65 8.78 -27.46
C ILE A 569 10.45 7.86 -27.72
N GLN A 570 10.05 7.67 -28.99
CA GLN A 570 8.94 6.76 -29.33
C GLN A 570 9.25 5.30 -28.96
N GLU A 571 10.46 4.83 -29.26
CA GLU A 571 10.91 3.48 -28.86
C GLU A 571 10.88 3.31 -27.33
N GLU A 572 11.23 4.34 -26.55
CA GLU A 572 11.10 4.30 -25.09
C GLU A 572 9.62 4.31 -24.63
N PHE A 573 8.71 4.97 -25.36
CA PHE A 573 7.27 4.93 -25.05
C PHE A 573 6.68 3.54 -25.27
N GLU A 574 7.12 2.84 -26.33
CA GLU A 574 6.67 1.49 -26.66
C GLU A 574 7.00 0.48 -25.55
N ARG A 575 8.09 0.67 -24.81
CA ARG A 575 8.46 -0.18 -23.66
C ARG A 575 7.41 -0.20 -22.54
N TYR A 576 6.56 0.81 -22.47
CA TYR A 576 5.54 0.96 -21.43
C TYR A 576 4.11 0.86 -21.98
N ARG A 577 3.94 0.61 -23.28
CA ARG A 577 2.66 0.22 -23.86
C ARG A 577 2.42 -1.27 -23.59
N GLN A 578 1.24 -1.59 -23.08
CA GLN A 578 0.70 -2.96 -23.15
C GLN A 578 -0.32 -3.02 -24.28
N ASP A 579 -0.37 -4.15 -24.97
CA ASP A 579 -1.40 -4.49 -25.96
C ASP A 579 -2.80 -4.62 -25.33
#